data_AF-A0A0B1S654-F1
#
_entry.id   AF-A0A0B1S654-F1
#
_cell.length_a   1.000
_cell.length_b   1.000
_cell.length_c   1.000
_cell.angle_alpha   90.00
_cell.angle_beta   90.00
_cell.angle_gamma   90.00
#
_symmetry.space_group_name_H-M   'P 1'
#
loop_
_entity.id
_entity.type
_entity.pdbx_description
1 polymer ?
#
loop_
_entity_poly.entity_id
_entity_poly.type
_entity_poly.pdbx_seq_one_letter_code
_entity_poly.pdbx_strand_id
1 'polypeptide(L)'
;LLSSLVADCPSSVDKSLIERITNCSSICESDEECPGMKRCCRVGCSTQCLYPVRTTPCFHAALTAELYEMRNLRRCDHAGKFEPIQCDYNGCFCVDTESGEEIAGTRTTDDTPVCKSVLNLCPRGEPFISSVGVVETCSAKDQCPAEHWCHQVGFSSSGLCCPSPAALIHSGICPAATPLLDRIGSCRFDCRADEDCLINEKCCYDGCGMQCKE
;
A
#
# COMPACT_ATOMS: atom_id res chain seq x y z
N LEU A 1 -21.32 -13.94 -2.32
CA LEU A 1 -22.18 -12.71 -2.28
C LEU A 1 -21.39 -11.46 -1.88
N LEU A 2 -20.69 -10.85 -2.84
CA LEU A 2 -20.07 -9.53 -2.68
C LEU A 2 -21.17 -8.45 -2.72
N SER A 3 -21.27 -7.63 -1.67
CA SER A 3 -22.35 -6.64 -1.52
C SER A 3 -22.43 -5.64 -2.69
N SER A 4 -23.57 -4.96 -2.86
CA SER A 4 -23.75 -3.88 -3.85
C SER A 4 -22.85 -2.66 -3.62
N LEU A 5 -22.03 -2.66 -2.55
CA LEU A 5 -21.02 -1.63 -2.32
C LEU A 5 -19.70 -1.95 -3.05
N VAL A 6 -19.53 -3.19 -3.53
CA VAL A 6 -18.23 -3.68 -4.00
C VAL A 6 -18.13 -3.77 -5.52
N ALA A 7 -19.19 -4.23 -6.20
CA ALA A 7 -19.25 -4.31 -7.65
C ALA A 7 -20.70 -4.29 -8.17
N ASP A 8 -21.01 -3.55 -9.24
CA ASP A 8 -22.36 -3.45 -9.81
C ASP A 8 -22.48 -4.05 -11.21
N CYS A 9 -23.57 -4.78 -11.47
CA CYS A 9 -23.93 -5.22 -12.81
C CYS A 9 -24.20 -4.03 -13.75
N PRO A 10 -23.89 -4.14 -15.06
CA PRO A 10 -24.27 -3.14 -16.04
C PRO A 10 -25.80 -2.93 -16.03
N SER A 11 -26.24 -1.70 -15.81
CA SER A 11 -27.67 -1.34 -15.73
C SER A 11 -28.33 -1.17 -17.10
N SER A 12 -27.56 -1.27 -18.19
CA SER A 12 -28.01 -0.95 -19.54
C SER A 12 -27.81 -2.11 -20.51
N VAL A 13 -28.78 -3.02 -20.53
CA VAL A 13 -29.24 -3.53 -21.82
C VAL A 13 -30.46 -2.70 -22.19
N ASP A 14 -30.46 -2.13 -23.39
CA ASP A 14 -31.54 -1.29 -23.89
C ASP A 14 -32.89 -1.99 -23.65
N LYS A 15 -33.84 -1.28 -23.03
CA LYS A 15 -35.18 -1.82 -22.73
C LYS A 15 -35.86 -2.37 -24.00
N SER A 16 -35.56 -1.77 -25.16
CA SER A 16 -36.05 -2.22 -26.47
C SER A 16 -35.49 -3.57 -26.94
N LEU A 17 -34.31 -3.99 -26.44
CA LEU A 17 -33.73 -5.32 -26.66
C LEU A 17 -34.31 -6.37 -25.69
N ILE A 18 -34.58 -5.97 -24.45
CA ILE A 18 -35.12 -6.87 -23.41
C ILE A 18 -36.52 -7.38 -23.78
N GLU A 19 -37.36 -6.56 -24.41
CA GLU A 19 -38.70 -6.94 -24.87
C GLU A 19 -38.71 -7.94 -26.05
N ARG A 20 -37.55 -8.19 -26.69
CA ARG A 20 -37.41 -9.11 -27.84
C ARG A 20 -36.77 -10.45 -27.48
N ILE A 21 -36.33 -10.65 -26.24
CA ILE A 21 -35.74 -11.93 -25.79
C ILE A 21 -36.88 -12.87 -25.40
N THR A 22 -37.38 -13.63 -26.36
CA THR A 22 -38.40 -14.67 -26.14
C THR A 22 -37.81 -16.00 -25.67
N ASN A 23 -36.50 -16.19 -25.84
CA ASN A 23 -35.79 -17.40 -25.41
C ASN A 23 -34.85 -17.06 -24.25
N CYS A 24 -35.36 -17.23 -23.03
CA CYS A 24 -34.60 -16.96 -21.81
C CYS A 24 -33.59 -18.08 -21.57
N SER A 25 -32.32 -17.74 -21.34
CA SER A 25 -31.29 -18.71 -20.93
C SER A 25 -30.71 -18.34 -19.57
N SER A 26 -30.46 -19.37 -18.75
CA SER A 26 -29.74 -19.22 -17.49
C SER A 26 -28.33 -19.75 -17.68
N ILE A 27 -27.35 -18.84 -17.86
CA ILE A 27 -25.94 -19.21 -18.06
C ILE A 27 -25.21 -19.33 -16.71
N CYS A 28 -25.72 -18.65 -15.69
CA CYS A 28 -25.18 -18.66 -14.33
C CYS A 28 -26.34 -18.52 -13.33
N GLU A 29 -26.17 -19.05 -12.12
CA GLU A 29 -27.07 -18.81 -10.99
C GLU A 29 -26.41 -17.94 -9.92
N SER A 30 -25.08 -17.93 -9.89
CA SER A 30 -24.27 -17.24 -8.89
C SER A 30 -23.01 -16.61 -9.51
N ASP A 31 -22.43 -15.63 -8.82
CA ASP A 31 -21.18 -14.98 -9.27
C ASP A 31 -20.03 -16.01 -9.32
N GLU A 32 -20.08 -17.03 -8.46
CA GLU A 32 -19.08 -18.07 -8.32
C GLU A 32 -19.01 -19.03 -9.52
N GLU A 33 -20.07 -19.11 -10.34
CA GLU A 33 -20.08 -19.87 -11.61
C GLU A 33 -19.44 -19.12 -12.75
N CYS A 34 -19.25 -17.80 -12.60
CA CYS A 34 -18.72 -16.98 -13.65
C CYS A 34 -17.18 -17.04 -13.68
N PRO A 35 -16.56 -17.15 -14.87
CA PRO A 35 -15.11 -17.18 -14.97
C PRO A 35 -14.53 -15.80 -14.64
N GLY A 36 -13.46 -15.80 -13.84
CA GLY A 36 -12.74 -14.58 -13.48
C GLY A 36 -13.54 -13.69 -12.53
N MET A 37 -13.39 -12.37 -12.68
CA MET A 37 -14.14 -11.38 -11.89
C MET A 37 -15.51 -11.00 -12.47
N LYS A 38 -16.11 -11.86 -13.31
CA LYS A 38 -17.44 -11.63 -13.86
C LYS A 38 -18.51 -11.89 -12.80
N ARG A 39 -19.60 -11.12 -12.88
CA ARG A 39 -20.79 -11.29 -12.05
C ARG A 39 -21.92 -11.94 -12.84
N CYS A 40 -22.74 -12.72 -12.14
CA CYS A 40 -23.96 -13.26 -12.70
C CYS A 40 -25.03 -12.17 -12.72
N CYS A 41 -25.23 -11.56 -13.87
CA CYS A 41 -26.11 -10.42 -14.04
C CYS A 41 -27.38 -10.81 -14.76
N ARG A 42 -28.50 -10.27 -14.28
CA ARG A 42 -29.79 -10.43 -14.94
C ARG A 42 -29.90 -9.48 -16.13
N VAL A 43 -30.11 -10.04 -17.31
CA VAL A 43 -30.34 -9.31 -18.56
C VAL A 43 -31.73 -9.68 -19.08
N GLY A 44 -32.72 -8.84 -18.76
CA GLY A 44 -34.12 -9.18 -19.02
C GLY A 44 -34.56 -10.41 -18.23
N CYS A 45 -34.97 -11.47 -18.92
CA CYS A 45 -35.31 -12.76 -18.30
C CYS A 45 -34.14 -13.75 -18.22
N SER A 46 -32.98 -13.42 -18.80
CA SER A 46 -31.79 -14.29 -18.83
C SER A 46 -30.79 -13.92 -17.74
N THR A 47 -29.89 -14.84 -17.40
CA THR A 47 -28.72 -14.58 -16.55
C THR A 47 -27.45 -14.81 -17.35
N GLN A 48 -26.51 -13.87 -17.29
CA GLN A 48 -25.26 -13.92 -18.05
C GLN A 48 -24.09 -13.40 -17.20
N CYS A 49 -22.91 -13.99 -17.40
CA CYS A 49 -21.68 -13.54 -16.76
C CYS A 49 -21.14 -12.27 -17.43
N LEU A 50 -21.23 -11.14 -16.74
CA LEU A 50 -20.81 -9.82 -17.23
C LEU A 50 -19.76 -9.21 -16.31
N TYR A 51 -18.88 -8.39 -16.88
CA TYR A 51 -17.99 -7.57 -16.07
C TYR A 51 -18.76 -6.44 -15.36
N PRO A 52 -18.43 -6.13 -14.11
CA PRO A 52 -19.06 -5.04 -13.38
C PRO A 52 -18.69 -3.67 -13.96
N VAL A 53 -19.61 -2.70 -13.88
CA VAL A 53 -19.42 -1.33 -14.40
C VAL A 53 -18.94 -0.34 -13.34
N ARG A 54 -19.11 -0.68 -12.07
CA ARG A 54 -18.63 0.08 -10.92
C ARG A 54 -18.01 -0.90 -9.95
N THR A 55 -16.81 -0.61 -9.48
CA THR A 55 -16.09 -1.45 -8.53
C THR A 55 -15.31 -0.60 -7.54
N THR A 56 -14.82 -1.22 -6.46
CA THR A 56 -13.79 -0.61 -5.61
C THR A 56 -12.46 -0.45 -6.35
N PRO A 57 -11.53 0.38 -5.84
CA PRO A 57 -10.19 0.51 -6.42
C PRO A 57 -9.44 -0.82 -6.54
N CYS A 58 -9.49 -1.69 -5.53
CA CYS A 58 -8.81 -2.98 -5.59
C CYS A 58 -9.38 -3.90 -6.67
N PHE A 59 -10.70 -4.04 -6.73
CA PHE A 59 -11.34 -4.85 -7.76
C PHE A 59 -11.14 -4.28 -9.16
N HIS A 60 -11.10 -2.96 -9.31
CA HIS A 60 -10.75 -2.33 -10.58
C HIS A 60 -9.33 -2.71 -11.03
N ALA A 61 -8.36 -2.65 -10.11
CA ALA A 61 -6.98 -3.02 -10.38
C ALA A 61 -6.84 -4.52 -10.70
N ALA A 62 -7.56 -5.38 -9.97
CA ALA A 62 -7.51 -6.83 -10.18
C ALA A 62 -8.21 -7.26 -11.49
N LEU A 63 -9.35 -6.66 -11.84
CA LEU A 63 -10.02 -6.84 -13.13
C LEU A 63 -9.12 -6.40 -14.29
N THR A 64 -8.43 -5.26 -14.14
CA THR A 64 -7.46 -4.79 -15.13
C THR A 64 -6.30 -5.78 -15.26
N ALA A 65 -5.75 -6.27 -14.15
CA ALA A 65 -4.70 -7.28 -14.17
C ALA A 65 -5.15 -8.56 -14.89
N GLU A 66 -6.39 -9.02 -14.67
CA GLU A 66 -6.96 -10.18 -15.36
C GLU A 66 -7.10 -9.94 -16.88
N LEU A 67 -7.72 -8.82 -17.28
CA LEU A 67 -7.99 -8.50 -18.68
C LEU A 67 -6.73 -8.34 -19.53
N TYR A 68 -5.64 -7.88 -18.92
CA TYR A 68 -4.36 -7.67 -19.58
C TYR A 68 -3.35 -8.78 -19.26
N GLU A 69 -3.79 -9.89 -18.66
CA GLU A 69 -2.95 -11.05 -18.30
C GLU A 69 -1.69 -10.65 -17.51
N MET A 70 -1.82 -9.66 -16.62
CA MET A 70 -0.75 -9.20 -15.75
C MET A 70 -0.47 -10.24 -14.67
N ARG A 71 0.80 -10.56 -14.46
CA ARG A 71 1.22 -11.56 -13.44
C ARG A 71 1.15 -11.03 -12.01
N ASN A 72 1.06 -9.71 -11.82
CA ASN A 72 0.96 -9.07 -10.50
C ASN A 72 -0.51 -8.87 -10.13
N LEU A 73 -1.21 -9.97 -9.84
CA LEU A 73 -2.60 -9.94 -9.38
C LEU A 73 -2.68 -9.26 -8.01
N ARG A 74 -3.46 -8.18 -7.93
CA ARG A 74 -3.72 -7.48 -6.66
C ARG A 74 -4.68 -8.32 -5.81
N ARG A 75 -4.30 -8.57 -4.56
CA ARG A 75 -5.12 -9.28 -3.58
C ARG A 75 -6.09 -8.32 -2.91
N CYS A 76 -7.35 -8.69 -2.89
CA CYS A 76 -8.42 -7.86 -2.34
C CYS A 76 -9.18 -8.66 -1.28
N ASP A 77 -9.61 -7.98 -0.23
CA ASP A 77 -10.52 -8.58 0.75
C ASP A 77 -11.96 -8.69 0.19
N HIS A 78 -12.84 -9.29 0.97
CA HIS A 78 -14.26 -9.46 0.61
C HIS A 78 -15.06 -8.15 0.56
N ALA A 79 -14.53 -7.05 1.13
CA ALA A 79 -15.13 -5.73 1.04
C ALA A 79 -14.60 -4.94 -0.18
N GLY A 80 -13.66 -5.51 -0.93
CA GLY A 80 -13.01 -4.90 -2.09
C GLY A 80 -11.93 -3.88 -1.72
N LYS A 81 -11.43 -3.89 -0.47
CA LYS A 81 -10.22 -3.17 -0.09
C LYS A 81 -8.99 -3.97 -0.47
N PHE A 82 -7.83 -3.32 -0.58
CA PHE A 82 -6.58 -4.03 -0.75
C PHE A 82 -6.25 -4.81 0.53
N GLU A 83 -5.85 -6.07 0.37
CA GLU A 83 -5.20 -6.77 1.49
C GLU A 83 -3.92 -6.02 1.87
N PRO A 84 -3.61 -5.90 3.17
CA PRO A 84 -2.50 -5.08 3.64
C PRO A 84 -1.15 -5.54 3.10
N ILE A 85 -1.02 -6.81 2.73
CA ILE A 85 0.19 -7.38 2.13
C ILE A 85 -0.08 -7.69 0.65
N GLN A 86 0.71 -7.10 -0.24
CA GLN A 86 0.73 -7.40 -1.67
C GLN A 86 2.08 -8.01 -2.04
N CYS A 87 2.10 -8.86 -3.05
CA CYS A 87 3.33 -9.47 -3.53
C CYS A 87 3.41 -9.39 -5.04
N ASP A 88 4.62 -9.17 -5.54
CA ASP A 88 4.99 -9.27 -6.95
C ASP A 88 6.26 -10.12 -7.10
N TYR A 89 6.81 -10.15 -8.32
CA TYR A 89 8.01 -10.92 -8.62
C TYR A 89 9.28 -10.43 -7.90
N ASN A 90 9.28 -9.24 -7.32
CA ASN A 90 10.40 -8.66 -6.57
C ASN A 90 10.21 -8.78 -5.04
N GLY A 91 9.16 -9.44 -4.57
CA GLY A 91 8.90 -9.68 -3.15
C GLY A 91 7.55 -9.14 -2.68
N CYS A 92 7.36 -9.16 -1.36
CA CYS A 92 6.14 -8.74 -0.70
C CYS A 92 6.33 -7.41 0.02
N PHE A 93 5.29 -6.60 0.03
CA PHE A 93 5.27 -5.25 0.59
C PHE A 93 3.90 -4.95 1.19
N CYS A 94 3.86 -3.96 2.07
CA CYS A 94 2.61 -3.47 2.62
C CYS A 94 2.03 -2.39 1.71
N VAL A 95 0.70 -2.27 1.71
CA VAL A 95 0.00 -1.22 0.95
C VAL A 95 -0.98 -0.46 1.82
N ASP A 96 -1.32 0.76 1.40
CA ASP A 96 -2.51 1.44 1.88
C ASP A 96 -3.75 0.65 1.43
N THR A 97 -4.65 0.33 2.38
CA THR A 97 -5.79 -0.54 2.10
C THR A 97 -6.87 0.10 1.22
N GLU A 98 -6.89 1.43 1.11
CA GLU A 98 -7.86 2.18 0.31
C GLU A 98 -7.34 2.45 -1.11
N SER A 99 -6.09 2.90 -1.25
CA SER A 99 -5.48 3.26 -2.54
C SER A 99 -4.73 2.12 -3.22
N GLY A 100 -4.20 1.17 -2.45
CA GLY A 100 -3.35 0.09 -2.96
C GLY A 100 -1.92 0.51 -3.26
N GLU A 101 -1.53 1.73 -2.87
CA GLU A 101 -0.15 2.21 -3.00
C GLU A 101 0.78 1.50 -2.03
N GLU A 102 1.97 1.16 -2.50
CA GLU A 102 3.02 0.54 -1.67
C GLU A 102 3.48 1.50 -0.57
N ILE A 103 3.45 1.01 0.68
CA ILE A 103 4.04 1.70 1.82
C ILE A 103 5.55 1.52 1.71
N ALA A 104 6.25 2.61 1.40
CA ALA A 104 7.68 2.59 1.15
C ALA A 104 8.46 2.00 2.34
N GLY A 105 9.47 1.18 2.03
CA GLY A 105 10.34 0.55 3.03
C GLY A 105 9.78 -0.71 3.69
N THR A 106 8.59 -1.16 3.32
CA THR A 106 8.03 -2.42 3.80
C THR A 106 8.38 -3.61 2.91
N ARG A 107 8.99 -3.37 1.74
CA ARG A 107 9.31 -4.42 0.77
C ARG A 107 10.41 -5.35 1.29
N THR A 108 10.13 -6.64 1.24
CA THR A 108 11.05 -7.72 1.60
C THR A 108 10.99 -8.85 0.57
N THR A 109 12.06 -9.64 0.50
CA THR A 109 12.09 -10.90 -0.24
C THR A 109 11.33 -12.03 0.45
N ASP A 110 11.01 -11.86 1.74
CA ASP A 110 10.21 -12.81 2.52
C ASP A 110 8.70 -12.54 2.35
N ASP A 111 7.86 -13.57 2.54
CA ASP A 111 6.40 -13.47 2.36
C ASP A 111 5.68 -12.68 3.47
N THR A 112 6.41 -12.22 4.50
CA THR A 112 5.84 -11.59 5.71
C THR A 112 6.43 -10.20 5.95
N PRO A 113 6.09 -9.18 5.14
CA PRO A 113 6.45 -7.79 5.43
C PRO A 113 5.76 -7.31 6.71
N VAL A 114 6.45 -6.46 7.48
CA VAL A 114 5.93 -5.91 8.74
C VAL A 114 5.04 -4.70 8.44
N CYS A 115 3.73 -4.94 8.35
CA CYS A 115 2.74 -3.88 8.10
C CYS A 115 2.36 -3.17 9.40
N LYS A 116 3.28 -2.37 9.92
CA LYS A 116 3.01 -1.45 11.02
C LYS A 116 2.79 -0.05 10.43
N SER A 117 1.76 0.63 10.92
CA SER A 117 1.42 2.02 10.55
C SER A 117 2.37 3.06 11.16
N VAL A 118 3.61 2.67 11.41
CA VAL A 118 4.66 3.55 11.92
C VAL A 118 5.69 3.70 10.83
N LEU A 119 5.98 4.95 10.43
CA LEU A 119 7.04 5.25 9.49
C LEU A 119 8.35 4.65 9.99
N ASN A 120 8.87 3.64 9.29
CA ASN A 120 10.21 3.13 9.55
C ASN A 120 11.22 4.04 8.84
N LEU A 121 11.78 5.00 9.59
CA LEU A 121 12.83 5.89 9.09
C LEU A 121 14.23 5.35 9.39
N CYS A 122 14.38 4.08 9.81
CA CYS A 122 15.70 3.49 10.01
C CYS A 122 16.32 3.05 8.67
N PRO A 123 17.65 3.19 8.50
CA PRO A 123 18.31 2.75 7.28
C PRO A 123 18.23 1.24 7.06
N ARG A 124 18.28 0.48 8.15
CA ARG A 124 18.26 -0.98 8.19
C ARG A 124 17.52 -1.44 9.45
N GLY A 125 16.74 -2.51 9.31
CA GLY A 125 15.95 -3.07 10.41
C GLY A 125 14.83 -2.15 10.88
N GLU A 126 14.26 -2.47 12.03
CA GLU A 126 13.11 -1.77 12.62
C GLU A 126 13.57 -0.84 13.74
N PRO A 127 12.92 0.32 13.95
CA PRO A 127 13.23 1.19 15.06
C PRO A 127 12.93 0.50 16.40
N PHE A 128 13.65 0.90 17.44
CA PHE A 128 13.39 0.38 18.78
C PHE A 128 11.98 0.77 19.25
N ILE A 129 11.24 -0.24 19.70
CA ILE A 129 9.90 -0.08 20.29
C ILE A 129 10.03 -0.32 21.79
N SER A 130 9.64 0.67 22.59
CA SER A 130 9.60 0.57 24.05
C SER A 130 8.62 -0.51 24.52
N SER A 131 8.68 -0.87 25.80
CA SER A 131 7.75 -1.83 26.43
C SER A 131 6.28 -1.43 26.34
N VAL A 132 6.00 -0.14 26.15
CA VAL A 132 4.64 0.41 25.98
C VAL A 132 4.19 0.46 24.51
N GLY A 133 4.98 -0.07 23.57
CA GLY A 133 4.60 -0.15 22.16
C GLY A 133 4.80 1.14 21.37
N VAL A 134 5.54 2.11 21.91
CA VAL A 134 5.84 3.40 21.26
C VAL A 134 7.27 3.39 20.72
N VAL A 135 7.46 3.94 19.53
CA VAL A 135 8.78 4.11 18.95
C VAL A 135 9.58 5.15 19.73
N GLU A 136 10.78 4.77 20.14
CA GLU A 136 11.64 5.63 20.95
C GLU A 136 12.38 6.64 20.07
N THR A 137 12.20 7.92 20.35
CA THR A 137 12.93 9.01 19.70
C THR A 137 14.19 9.35 20.49
N CYS A 138 15.16 9.95 19.81
CA CYS A 138 16.43 10.30 20.42
C CYS A 138 16.95 11.65 19.91
N SER A 139 17.72 12.35 20.73
CA SER A 139 18.54 13.49 20.29
C SER A 139 20.03 13.16 20.32
N ALA A 140 20.44 12.11 21.04
CA ALA A 140 21.83 11.69 21.18
C ALA A 140 21.94 10.17 21.36
N LYS A 141 23.15 9.63 21.13
CA LYS A 141 23.41 8.18 21.10
C LYS A 141 23.13 7.49 22.44
N ASP A 142 23.39 8.16 23.55
CA ASP A 142 23.21 7.67 24.92
C ASP A 142 21.75 7.46 25.33
N GLN A 143 20.80 8.01 24.57
CA GLN A 143 19.37 7.81 24.78
C GLN A 143 18.87 6.49 24.17
N CYS A 144 19.67 5.85 23.31
CA CYS A 144 19.27 4.61 22.66
C CYS A 144 19.74 3.37 23.47
N PRO A 145 18.94 2.29 23.46
CA PRO A 145 19.33 1.03 24.10
C PRO A 145 20.62 0.44 23.54
N ALA A 146 21.14 -0.58 24.23
CA ALA A 146 22.24 -1.39 23.71
C ALA A 146 21.94 -1.90 22.28
N GLU A 147 22.97 -1.96 21.44
CA GLU A 147 22.89 -2.29 20.02
C GLU A 147 22.11 -1.29 19.14
N HIS A 148 21.73 -0.12 19.66
CA HIS A 148 21.07 0.92 18.87
C HIS A 148 21.89 2.20 18.82
N TRP A 149 21.68 2.98 17.76
CA TRP A 149 22.29 4.30 17.58
C TRP A 149 21.21 5.32 17.22
N CYS A 150 21.49 6.59 17.50
CA CYS A 150 20.53 7.65 17.23
C CYS A 150 20.63 8.12 15.78
N HIS A 151 19.64 7.77 14.97
CA HIS A 151 19.54 8.22 13.58
C HIS A 151 18.81 9.56 13.50
N GLN A 152 19.58 10.64 13.40
CA GLN A 152 19.05 12.00 13.38
C GLN A 152 18.49 12.36 12.00
N VAL A 153 17.16 12.28 11.86
CA VAL A 153 16.44 12.56 10.61
C VAL A 153 15.58 13.83 10.66
N GLY A 154 15.50 14.51 11.81
CA GLY A 154 14.71 15.74 11.96
C GLY A 154 13.21 15.50 12.22
N PHE A 155 12.79 14.25 12.48
CA PHE A 155 11.42 13.90 12.83
C PHE A 155 11.00 14.54 14.15
N SER A 156 10.11 15.53 14.10
CA SER A 156 9.70 16.35 15.25
C SER A 156 10.90 16.88 16.04
N SER A 157 11.92 17.39 15.34
CA SER A 157 13.22 17.84 15.89
C SER A 157 14.08 16.75 16.56
N SER A 158 13.76 15.49 16.34
CA SER A 158 14.44 14.33 16.92
C SER A 158 14.87 13.32 15.84
N GLY A 159 15.63 12.32 16.28
CA GLY A 159 15.94 11.10 15.55
C GLY A 159 15.21 9.89 16.13
N LEU A 160 15.56 8.71 15.62
CA LEU A 160 15.02 7.42 16.05
C LEU A 160 16.14 6.49 16.47
N CYS A 161 15.87 5.62 17.45
CA CYS A 161 16.82 4.59 17.85
C CYS A 161 16.79 3.44 16.85
N CYS A 162 17.80 3.38 15.99
CA CYS A 162 17.92 2.39 14.92
C CYS A 162 18.94 1.30 15.26
N PRO A 163 18.76 0.07 14.75
CA PRO A 163 19.70 -1.02 14.96
C PRO A 163 21.10 -0.69 14.45
N SER A 164 22.11 -1.12 15.18
CA SER A 164 23.51 -1.10 14.75
C SER A 164 23.75 -2.13 13.63
N PRO A 165 24.76 -1.93 12.76
CA PRO A 165 25.76 -0.86 12.77
C PRO A 165 25.20 0.50 12.35
N ALA A 166 25.82 1.57 12.87
CA ALA A 166 25.48 2.93 12.46
C ALA A 166 25.76 3.12 10.96
N ALA A 167 24.81 3.74 10.26
CA ALA A 167 25.03 4.17 8.87
C ALA A 167 26.05 5.31 8.83
N LEU A 168 26.65 5.55 7.65
CA LEU A 168 27.51 6.72 7.46
C LEU A 168 26.69 7.99 7.69
N ILE A 169 27.27 8.97 8.39
CA ILE A 169 26.64 10.26 8.68
C ILE A 169 27.45 11.34 7.98
N HIS A 170 26.82 12.06 7.04
CA HIS A 170 27.37 13.27 6.43
C HIS A 170 27.23 14.47 7.37
N SER A 171 28.09 15.47 7.16
CA SER A 171 28.11 16.70 7.96
C SER A 171 26.81 17.50 7.79
N GLY A 172 26.35 18.15 8.86
CA GLY A 172 25.13 18.97 8.86
C GLY A 172 24.04 18.43 9.78
N ILE A 173 22.88 19.11 9.81
CA ILE A 173 21.73 18.76 10.66
C ILE A 173 20.47 18.80 9.82
N CYS A 174 19.61 17.78 9.95
CA CYS A 174 18.32 17.78 9.29
C CYS A 174 17.37 18.83 9.91
N PRO A 175 16.65 19.60 9.10
CA PRO A 175 15.65 20.54 9.61
C PRO A 175 14.53 19.80 10.34
N ALA A 176 13.95 20.44 11.35
CA ALA A 176 12.83 19.86 12.08
C ALA A 176 11.58 19.82 11.18
N ALA A 177 11.02 18.63 10.97
CA ALA A 177 9.78 18.43 10.23
C ALA A 177 8.78 17.62 11.06
N THR A 178 7.52 18.05 11.06
CA THR A 178 6.42 17.35 11.74
C THR A 178 5.60 16.57 10.72
N PRO A 179 4.94 15.46 11.11
CA PRO A 179 4.12 14.67 10.19
C PRO A 179 2.96 15.49 9.62
N LEU A 180 2.92 15.66 8.30
CA LEU A 180 1.87 16.39 7.58
C LEU A 180 0.64 15.48 7.37
N LEU A 181 -0.11 15.21 8.45
CA LEU A 181 -1.22 14.25 8.46
C LEU A 181 -2.43 14.59 7.55
N ASP A 182 -2.54 15.82 7.04
CA ASP A 182 -3.79 16.30 6.43
C ASP A 182 -3.84 16.26 4.88
N ARG A 183 -2.73 16.03 4.15
CA ARG A 183 -2.70 16.06 2.66
C ARG A 183 -1.59 15.24 2.01
N ILE A 184 -1.54 13.95 2.26
CA ILE A 184 -0.56 13.08 1.59
C ILE A 184 -1.31 12.08 0.72
N GLY A 185 -1.15 12.19 -0.60
CA GLY A 185 -1.53 11.14 -1.53
C GLY A 185 -0.49 10.01 -1.56
N SER A 186 0.80 10.37 -1.50
CA SER A 186 1.93 9.44 -1.50
C SER A 186 3.18 10.12 -0.92
N CYS A 187 3.96 9.44 -0.06
CA CYS A 187 5.22 9.96 0.46
C CYS A 187 6.41 9.54 -0.40
N ARG A 188 7.35 10.48 -0.63
CA ARG A 188 8.57 10.21 -1.39
C ARG A 188 9.72 9.81 -0.47
N PHE A 189 10.36 8.70 -0.77
CA PHE A 189 11.54 8.20 -0.05
C PHE A 189 12.70 8.04 -1.04
N ASP A 190 13.45 9.12 -1.25
CA ASP A 190 14.60 9.13 -2.17
C ASP A 190 15.87 8.55 -1.53
N CYS A 191 15.90 8.48 -0.20
CA CYS A 191 17.04 8.01 0.58
C CYS A 191 16.57 7.31 1.86
N ARG A 192 17.46 6.51 2.46
CA ARG A 192 17.29 5.92 3.80
C ARG A 192 18.40 6.33 4.76
N ALA A 193 19.59 6.59 4.24
CA ALA A 193 20.73 7.11 4.99
C ALA A 193 21.49 8.15 4.18
N ASP A 194 22.38 8.88 4.84
CA ASP A 194 23.22 9.89 4.18
C ASP A 194 24.08 9.27 3.06
N GLU A 195 24.44 7.97 3.17
CA GLU A 195 25.18 7.24 2.11
C GLU A 195 24.42 7.05 0.80
N ASP A 196 23.09 7.22 0.80
CA ASP A 196 22.27 7.21 -0.43
C ASP A 196 22.30 8.57 -1.15
N CYS A 197 22.75 9.61 -0.46
CA CYS A 197 22.80 10.99 -0.95
C CYS A 197 24.22 11.38 -1.40
N LEU A 198 24.35 12.54 -2.05
CA LEU A 198 25.67 13.07 -2.40
C LEU A 198 26.47 13.42 -1.13
N ILE A 199 27.80 13.54 -1.26
CA ILE A 199 28.75 13.78 -0.15
C ILE A 199 28.39 14.96 0.77
N ASN A 200 27.68 15.96 0.26
CA ASN A 200 27.29 17.17 1.01
C ASN A 200 25.80 17.19 1.37
N GLU A 201 25.08 16.10 1.15
CA GLU A 201 23.65 16.01 1.40
C GLU A 201 23.38 15.02 2.53
N LYS A 202 22.32 15.30 3.29
CA LYS A 202 21.81 14.44 4.35
C LYS A 202 20.45 13.89 3.99
N CYS A 203 20.18 12.67 4.43
CA CYS A 203 18.88 12.05 4.28
C CYS A 203 17.95 12.49 5.41
N CYS A 204 17.04 13.40 5.10
CA CYS A 204 16.20 14.07 6.09
C CYS A 204 14.72 13.78 5.90
N TYR A 205 14.00 13.71 7.02
CA TYR A 205 12.56 13.63 7.04
C TYR A 205 11.95 14.98 6.65
N ASP A 206 11.04 14.98 5.68
CA ASP A 206 10.44 16.20 5.13
C ASP A 206 9.02 16.49 5.64
N GLY A 207 8.51 15.68 6.58
CA GLY A 207 7.13 15.73 7.06
C GLY A 207 6.23 14.64 6.47
N CYS A 208 6.75 13.83 5.55
CA CYS A 208 6.03 12.72 4.94
C CYS A 208 6.97 11.52 4.75
N GLY A 209 8.06 11.73 4.00
CA GLY A 209 9.04 10.70 3.66
C GLY A 209 10.47 11.22 3.87
N MET A 210 11.40 10.74 3.05
CA MET A 210 12.84 10.96 3.21
C MET A 210 13.43 11.55 1.92
N GLN A 211 14.15 12.66 2.04
CA GLN A 211 14.79 13.33 0.91
C GLN A 211 16.22 13.76 1.24
N CYS A 212 17.09 13.72 0.23
CA CYS A 212 18.41 14.31 0.31
C CYS A 212 18.29 15.85 0.38
N LYS A 213 18.94 16.46 1.38
CA LYS A 213 18.98 17.91 1.62
C LYS A 213 20.42 18.35 1.82
N GLU A 214 20.80 19.44 1.15
CA GLU A 214 22.06 20.17 1.40
C GLU A 214 22.08 20.84 2.79
#